data_AF-A0A941XIE7-F1
#
_entry.id   AF-A0A941XIE7-F1
#
_cell.length_a   1.000
_cell.length_b   1.000
_cell.length_c   1.000
_cell.angle_alpha   90.00
_cell.angle_beta   90.00
_cell.angle_gamma   90.00
#
_symmetry.space_group_name_H-M   'P 1'
#
loop_
_entity.id
_entity.type
_entity.pdbx_description
1 polymer ?
#
loop_
_entity_poly.entity_id
_entity_poly.type
_entity_poly.pdbx_seq_one_letter_code
_entity_poly.pdbx_strand_id
1 'polypeptide(L)'
;MKKLRILLILCLTLAVTLPAASANSWNLNGQLLAMVEQTHDYDEYTGLVSDYNRKAATTHTILTSRYHNQLVAVDEVKDGWKDAIFSTTAVYQPSELDETGYPKITRTKNGFELAYPDIDERYYFELQHNNEGRTFYTLMEAQMGDVKVERIAEYIYQVTQGEKSAVWPVGITLGSFNIHNMPKRGVEDVRRFNEANEGLQYFACLYPEVVSGQKSGKKSYAVYSAPDTSSYRAAKGKASVSTGDDYKLYLTVGDWSLIEHRVSLRTSRFGWAQLGNHGDETTNEIVHVPMLTAFDTYLTDDPNVSEYHQAELPAGTKLTALSHPDRWAYIYVEATVDGKITRGFVPQRDVVFDDVELPDEEAKLVGSWQMEAGGEFWDTYLRLDADGRFYGSDNHGAQPYHGTWSVVQTPAGSNLYWVGDVPTIVFRCVNGTVYRYGVEVSDDYEVTEGDYCRSVSFIECQGGMGYVSYGVYDEGGSVITDENGKLILKELDVTNELNWGAYWEEEGNG
;
A
#
# COMPACT_ATOMS: atom_id res chain seq x y z
N MET A 1 56.78 -21.82 50.67
CA MET A 1 55.66 -20.85 50.78
C MET A 1 55.64 -19.74 49.70
N LYS A 2 56.77 -19.36 49.06
CA LYS A 2 56.77 -18.33 47.99
C LYS A 2 56.29 -18.83 46.61
N LYS A 3 56.50 -20.11 46.26
CA LYS A 3 56.08 -20.67 44.96
C LYS A 3 54.57 -21.01 44.86
N LEU A 4 53.91 -21.28 45.99
CA LEU A 4 52.46 -21.59 46.02
C LEU A 4 51.58 -20.32 45.92
N ARG A 5 52.10 -19.17 46.37
CA ARG A 5 51.39 -17.87 46.26
C ARG A 5 51.46 -17.27 44.85
N ILE A 6 52.50 -17.59 44.07
CA ILE A 6 52.63 -17.11 42.68
C ILE A 6 51.69 -17.87 41.75
N LEU A 7 51.42 -19.16 42.00
CA LEU A 7 50.47 -19.95 41.20
C LEU A 7 49.01 -19.52 41.43
N LEU A 8 48.63 -19.18 42.67
CA LEU A 8 47.27 -18.72 42.99
C LEU A 8 46.97 -17.32 42.43
N ILE A 9 47.98 -16.44 42.39
CA ILE A 9 47.81 -15.08 41.84
C ILE A 9 47.73 -15.14 40.30
N LEU A 10 48.46 -16.06 39.64
CA LEU A 10 48.37 -16.23 38.18
C LEU A 10 47.01 -16.82 37.74
N CYS A 11 46.40 -17.70 38.54
CA CYS A 11 45.05 -18.22 38.26
C CYS A 11 43.95 -17.19 38.54
N LEU A 12 44.11 -16.30 39.55
CA LEU A 12 43.14 -15.22 39.78
C LEU A 12 43.27 -14.07 38.79
N THR A 13 44.45 -13.79 38.23
CA THR A 13 44.58 -12.76 37.18
C THR A 13 44.15 -13.26 35.81
N LEU A 14 44.29 -14.56 35.49
CA LEU A 14 43.68 -15.15 34.29
C LEU A 14 42.14 -15.24 34.35
N ALA A 15 41.54 -15.18 35.56
CA ALA A 15 40.09 -15.16 35.72
C ALA A 15 39.47 -13.75 35.59
N VAL A 16 40.29 -12.68 35.51
CA VAL A 16 39.83 -11.28 35.47
C VAL A 16 40.25 -10.54 34.18
N THR A 17 40.98 -11.20 33.26
CA THR A 17 41.35 -10.62 31.96
C THR A 17 40.98 -11.48 30.76
N LEU A 18 40.14 -12.50 30.96
CA LEU A 18 39.37 -13.03 29.85
C LEU A 18 38.12 -12.14 29.77
N PRO A 19 37.74 -11.58 28.60
CA PRO A 19 36.32 -11.40 28.37
C PRO A 19 35.72 -12.74 28.76
N ALA A 20 34.76 -12.76 29.70
CA ALA A 20 33.90 -13.92 29.79
C ALA A 20 33.54 -14.21 28.33
N ALA A 21 33.89 -15.41 27.84
CA ALA A 21 33.36 -15.84 26.57
C ALA A 21 31.87 -15.68 26.77
N SER A 22 31.28 -14.62 26.20
CA SER A 22 29.86 -14.37 26.30
C SER A 22 29.30 -15.54 25.54
N ALA A 23 28.92 -16.57 26.29
CA ALA A 23 28.19 -17.69 25.76
C ALA A 23 27.00 -17.02 25.11
N ASN A 24 27.00 -17.01 23.77
CA ASN A 24 26.09 -16.27 22.92
C ASN A 24 24.65 -16.34 23.46
N SER A 25 24.29 -15.33 24.26
CA SER A 25 23.00 -15.28 24.97
C SER A 25 21.87 -14.99 23.99
N TRP A 26 22.22 -14.42 22.84
CA TRP A 26 21.31 -14.12 21.75
C TRP A 26 20.90 -15.36 20.96
N ASN A 27 21.56 -16.52 21.09
CA ASN A 27 21.32 -17.70 20.25
C ASN A 27 21.48 -17.42 18.74
N LEU A 28 22.35 -16.46 18.37
CA LEU A 28 22.61 -16.06 16.97
C LEU A 28 23.96 -16.54 16.46
N ASN A 29 24.09 -16.76 15.15
CA ASN A 29 25.36 -17.23 14.58
C ASN A 29 25.81 -16.35 13.41
N GLY A 30 27.11 -16.40 13.10
CA GLY A 30 27.67 -15.72 11.93
C GLY A 30 27.51 -14.20 11.96
N GLN A 31 27.20 -13.62 10.81
CA GLN A 31 27.07 -12.17 10.67
C GLN A 31 25.96 -11.57 11.55
N LEU A 32 24.89 -12.30 11.83
CA LEU A 32 23.82 -11.84 12.74
C LEU A 32 24.31 -11.59 14.16
N LEU A 33 25.24 -12.41 14.65
CA LEU A 33 25.84 -12.18 15.97
C LEU A 33 26.72 -10.92 15.94
N ALA A 34 27.58 -10.81 14.93
CA ALA A 34 28.44 -9.63 14.75
C ALA A 34 27.63 -8.34 14.54
N MET A 35 26.43 -8.48 13.97
CA MET A 35 25.45 -7.42 13.80
C MET A 35 24.95 -6.97 15.19
N VAL A 36 24.27 -7.82 15.94
CA VAL A 36 23.70 -7.39 17.24
C VAL A 36 24.77 -6.96 18.25
N GLU A 37 25.98 -7.53 18.21
CA GLU A 37 27.08 -7.17 19.12
C GLU A 37 27.58 -5.73 18.96
N GLN A 38 27.42 -5.11 17.79
CA GLN A 38 27.89 -3.75 17.54
C GLN A 38 26.93 -2.68 18.09
N THR A 39 25.70 -3.05 18.43
CA THR A 39 24.65 -2.11 18.86
C THR A 39 23.99 -2.60 20.14
N HIS A 40 23.89 -1.75 21.16
CA HIS A 40 23.13 -2.07 22.38
C HIS A 40 21.59 -2.13 22.17
N ASP A 41 21.13 -1.93 20.94
CA ASP A 41 19.71 -1.95 20.56
C ASP A 41 19.07 -3.33 20.79
N TYR A 42 19.83 -4.43 20.67
CA TYR A 42 19.32 -5.80 20.71
C TYR A 42 19.71 -6.59 21.96
N ASP A 43 20.19 -5.93 23.02
CA ASP A 43 20.67 -6.57 24.25
C ASP A 43 19.60 -7.44 24.95
N GLU A 44 18.31 -7.11 24.77
CA GLU A 44 17.17 -7.86 25.34
C GLU A 44 16.59 -8.94 24.40
N TYR A 45 17.13 -9.08 23.20
CA TYR A 45 16.59 -9.99 22.18
C TYR A 45 17.28 -11.35 22.21
N THR A 46 16.60 -12.37 21.68
CA THR A 46 17.19 -13.67 21.35
C THR A 46 16.64 -14.17 20.01
N GLY A 47 17.32 -15.11 19.35
CA GLY A 47 16.84 -15.74 18.13
C GLY A 47 15.71 -16.74 18.44
N LEU A 48 14.50 -16.43 17.96
CA LEU A 48 13.32 -17.29 18.08
C LEU A 48 13.39 -18.48 17.11
N VAL A 49 13.65 -18.19 15.84
CA VAL A 49 13.81 -19.16 14.76
C VAL A 49 14.81 -18.61 13.75
N SER A 50 15.63 -19.48 13.17
CA SER A 50 16.61 -19.10 12.14
C SER A 50 16.87 -20.24 11.18
N ASP A 51 17.13 -19.91 9.92
CA ASP A 51 17.58 -20.84 8.88
C ASP A 51 19.12 -20.84 8.69
N TYR A 52 19.87 -20.37 9.70
CA TYR A 52 21.31 -20.16 9.61
C TYR A 52 22.06 -21.39 9.08
N ASN A 53 22.85 -21.16 8.03
CA ASN A 53 23.75 -22.15 7.47
C ASN A 53 25.08 -21.49 7.13
N ARG A 54 26.17 -21.95 7.74
CA ARG A 54 27.52 -21.40 7.58
C ARG A 54 28.02 -21.37 6.13
N LYS A 55 27.44 -22.17 5.24
CA LYS A 55 27.81 -22.24 3.82
C LYS A 55 26.89 -21.41 2.92
N ALA A 56 25.83 -20.82 3.47
CA ALA A 56 24.86 -20.08 2.70
C ALA A 56 25.14 -18.58 2.77
N ALA A 57 24.96 -17.92 1.64
CA ALA A 57 25.19 -16.49 1.50
C ALA A 57 24.09 -15.63 2.11
N THR A 58 22.96 -16.20 2.55
CA THR A 58 21.89 -15.42 3.21
C THR A 58 21.54 -16.05 4.53
N THR A 59 20.93 -15.32 5.46
CA THR A 59 20.31 -15.88 6.67
C THR A 59 19.07 -15.07 7.04
N HIS A 60 18.03 -15.78 7.45
CA HIS A 60 16.77 -15.23 7.92
C HIS A 60 16.56 -15.66 9.37
N THR A 61 16.16 -14.72 10.22
CA THR A 61 15.92 -14.98 11.63
C THR A 61 14.78 -14.12 12.13
N ILE A 62 14.02 -14.63 13.10
CA ILE A 62 13.15 -13.79 13.93
C ILE A 62 13.90 -13.52 15.23
N LEU A 63 14.15 -12.25 15.52
CA LEU A 63 14.60 -11.80 16.82
C LEU A 63 13.37 -11.56 17.69
N THR A 64 13.40 -12.08 18.92
CA THR A 64 12.29 -11.94 19.88
C THR A 64 12.78 -11.37 21.20
N SER A 65 11.95 -10.51 21.78
CA SER A 65 12.01 -10.05 23.16
C SER A 65 10.66 -10.34 23.83
N ARG A 66 10.50 -9.94 25.09
CA ARG A 66 9.22 -10.13 25.82
C ARG A 66 8.00 -9.54 25.11
N TYR A 67 8.18 -8.48 24.31
CA TYR A 67 7.06 -7.71 23.74
C TYR A 67 7.26 -7.36 22.27
N HIS A 68 8.25 -7.93 21.60
CA HIS A 68 8.52 -7.57 20.22
C HIS A 68 9.21 -8.69 19.47
N ASN A 69 8.65 -8.99 18.29
CA ASN A 69 9.26 -9.84 17.29
C ASN A 69 9.65 -8.98 16.09
N GLN A 70 10.81 -9.28 15.52
CA GLN A 70 11.29 -8.65 14.30
C GLN A 70 11.93 -9.68 13.40
N LEU A 71 11.48 -9.74 12.15
CA LEU A 71 12.13 -10.53 11.12
C LEU A 71 13.34 -9.75 10.59
N VAL A 72 14.46 -10.46 10.48
CA VAL A 72 15.70 -9.95 9.88
C VAL A 72 16.11 -10.90 8.76
N ALA A 73 16.26 -10.34 7.56
CA ALA A 73 16.87 -11.02 6.42
C ALA A 73 18.22 -10.36 6.12
N VAL A 74 19.29 -11.14 6.10
CA VAL A 74 20.66 -10.67 5.89
C VAL A 74 21.29 -11.38 4.71
N ASP A 75 21.92 -10.62 3.83
CA ASP A 75 22.80 -11.10 2.77
C ASP A 75 24.27 -10.99 3.21
N GLU A 76 25.09 -11.99 2.87
CA GLU A 76 26.48 -12.13 3.26
C GLU A 76 27.35 -11.20 2.41
N VAL A 77 27.43 -9.94 2.84
CA VAL A 77 28.36 -8.98 2.24
C VAL A 77 29.71 -9.06 2.95
N LYS A 78 30.81 -8.97 2.18
CA LYS A 78 32.19 -8.99 2.71
C LYS A 78 32.49 -7.84 3.69
N ASP A 79 31.67 -6.77 3.70
CA ASP A 79 31.91 -5.51 4.43
C ASP A 79 30.81 -5.15 5.47
N GLY A 80 30.04 -6.11 6.00
CA GLY A 80 29.10 -5.90 7.10
C GLY A 80 27.70 -5.37 6.69
N TRP A 81 27.02 -4.70 7.63
CA TRP A 81 25.59 -4.27 7.73
C TRP A 81 24.80 -3.75 6.52
N LYS A 82 25.38 -3.60 5.33
CA LYS A 82 24.81 -2.73 4.29
C LYS A 82 23.45 -3.17 3.75
N ASP A 83 23.13 -4.47 3.78
CA ASP A 83 21.97 -5.02 3.06
C ASP A 83 21.02 -5.87 3.94
N ALA A 84 20.94 -5.58 5.24
CA ALA A 84 19.97 -6.23 6.13
C ALA A 84 18.58 -5.58 6.03
N ILE A 85 17.55 -6.39 5.84
CA ILE A 85 16.14 -5.97 5.88
C ILE A 85 15.57 -6.30 7.24
N PHE A 86 15.03 -5.29 7.92
CA PHE A 86 14.34 -5.43 9.19
C PHE A 86 12.84 -5.18 8.97
N SER A 87 12.01 -6.12 9.40
CA SER A 87 10.56 -5.99 9.30
C SER A 87 9.89 -6.42 10.59
N THR A 88 9.20 -5.48 11.24
CA THR A 88 8.36 -5.77 12.41
C THR A 88 6.98 -6.26 11.97
N THR A 89 6.43 -5.68 10.91
CA THR A 89 5.09 -5.96 10.38
C THR A 89 5.02 -7.31 9.65
N ALA A 90 6.16 -7.93 9.33
CA ALA A 90 6.19 -9.25 8.69
C ALA A 90 5.89 -10.42 9.63
N VAL A 91 5.82 -10.19 10.95
CA VAL A 91 5.68 -11.24 11.96
C VAL A 91 4.68 -10.86 13.04
N TYR A 92 3.95 -11.86 13.53
CA TYR A 92 3.13 -11.69 14.73
C TYR A 92 3.99 -11.38 15.95
N GLN A 93 3.49 -10.52 16.81
CA GLN A 93 4.15 -10.10 18.04
C GLN A 93 3.95 -11.14 19.15
N PRO A 94 4.80 -11.15 20.20
CA PRO A 94 4.74 -12.18 21.23
C PRO A 94 3.38 -12.36 21.91
N SER A 95 2.58 -11.29 22.01
CA SER A 95 1.22 -11.34 22.58
C SER A 95 0.21 -12.11 21.73
N GLU A 96 0.52 -12.36 20.47
CA GLU A 96 -0.37 -13.00 19.49
C GLU A 96 -0.03 -14.49 19.30
N LEU A 97 1.16 -14.93 19.75
CA LEU A 97 1.66 -16.29 19.50
C LEU A 97 0.84 -17.40 20.19
N ASP A 98 0.07 -17.07 21.23
CA ASP A 98 -0.86 -18.02 21.85
C ASP A 98 -2.03 -18.38 20.90
N GLU A 99 -2.36 -17.49 19.97
CA GLU A 99 -3.44 -17.67 18.97
C GLU A 99 -2.88 -18.11 17.61
N THR A 100 -1.74 -17.56 17.19
CA THR A 100 -1.15 -17.79 15.86
C THR A 100 -0.20 -19.00 15.83
N GLY A 101 0.21 -19.48 17.00
CA GLY A 101 1.31 -20.44 17.13
C GLY A 101 2.67 -19.83 16.84
N TYR A 102 3.70 -20.66 16.90
CA TYR A 102 5.09 -20.23 16.71
C TYR A 102 5.53 -20.31 15.24
N PRO A 103 6.32 -19.33 14.76
CA PRO A 103 6.77 -19.30 13.38
C PRO A 103 7.80 -20.37 13.05
N LYS A 104 7.85 -20.75 11.78
CA LYS A 104 8.93 -21.52 11.16
C LYS A 104 9.51 -20.73 9.99
N ILE A 105 10.82 -20.80 9.82
CA ILE A 105 11.52 -20.30 8.64
C ILE A 105 12.17 -21.47 7.94
N THR A 106 11.88 -21.63 6.64
CA THR A 106 12.48 -22.64 5.79
C THR A 106 13.20 -21.98 4.63
N ARG A 107 14.51 -22.20 4.51
CA ARG A 107 15.28 -21.74 3.35
C ARG A 107 14.83 -22.44 2.08
N THR A 108 14.71 -21.69 0.99
CA THR A 108 14.47 -22.23 -0.35
C THR A 108 15.66 -21.99 -1.28
N LYS A 109 15.53 -22.39 -2.54
CA LYS A 109 16.60 -22.18 -3.54
C LYS A 109 16.88 -20.70 -3.77
N ASN A 110 15.83 -19.88 -3.84
CA ASN A 110 15.90 -18.48 -4.23
C ASN A 110 15.52 -17.51 -3.10
N GLY A 111 15.17 -17.99 -1.90
CA GLY A 111 14.76 -17.14 -0.79
C GLY A 111 14.37 -17.96 0.45
N PHE A 112 13.18 -17.72 0.99
CA PHE A 112 12.69 -18.42 2.18
C PHE A 112 11.16 -18.47 2.25
N GLU A 113 10.65 -19.41 3.03
CA GLU A 113 9.26 -19.48 3.46
C GLU A 113 9.18 -19.11 4.95
N LEU A 114 8.26 -18.20 5.29
CA LEU A 114 7.80 -17.94 6.66
C LEU A 114 6.45 -18.62 6.84
N ALA A 115 6.31 -19.49 7.84
CA ALA A 115 5.08 -20.23 8.09
C ALA A 115 4.63 -20.15 9.55
N TYR A 116 3.32 -20.12 9.76
CA TYR A 116 2.65 -20.31 11.05
C TYR A 116 1.75 -21.55 10.94
N PRO A 117 2.28 -22.75 11.22
CA PRO A 117 1.59 -24.01 10.92
C PRO A 117 0.28 -24.20 11.66
N ASP A 118 0.14 -23.61 12.85
CA ASP A 118 -1.03 -23.80 13.72
C ASP A 118 -2.29 -23.11 13.17
N ILE A 119 -2.11 -22.12 12.29
CA ILE A 119 -3.18 -21.37 11.61
C ILE A 119 -3.17 -21.55 10.08
N ASP A 120 -2.38 -22.49 9.56
CA ASP A 120 -2.23 -22.75 8.11
C ASP A 120 -1.92 -21.48 7.29
N GLU A 121 -1.00 -20.66 7.81
CA GLU A 121 -0.45 -19.52 7.09
C GLU A 121 0.98 -19.80 6.61
N ARG A 122 1.27 -19.48 5.35
CA ARG A 122 2.63 -19.55 4.76
C ARG A 122 2.84 -18.42 3.76
N TYR A 123 4.05 -17.87 3.76
CA TYR A 123 4.46 -16.73 2.94
C TYR A 123 5.82 -17.04 2.33
N TYR A 124 5.86 -17.13 1.01
CA TYR A 124 7.06 -17.46 0.24
C TYR A 124 7.66 -16.19 -0.37
N PHE A 125 8.93 -15.93 -0.06
CA PHE A 125 9.68 -14.78 -0.55
C PHE A 125 10.87 -15.21 -1.38
N GLU A 126 11.10 -14.52 -2.49
CA GLU A 126 12.30 -14.68 -3.33
C GLU A 126 13.19 -13.46 -3.30
N LEU A 127 14.50 -13.73 -3.31
CA LEU A 127 15.55 -12.74 -3.40
C LEU A 127 15.69 -12.20 -4.82
N GLN A 128 15.65 -10.88 -4.94
CA GLN A 128 15.78 -10.15 -6.20
C GLN A 128 16.80 -9.02 -6.03
N HIS A 129 17.27 -8.51 -7.17
CA HIS A 129 18.23 -7.40 -7.23
C HIS A 129 17.68 -6.33 -8.18
N ASN A 130 17.76 -5.06 -7.78
CA ASN A 130 17.40 -3.97 -8.67
C ASN A 130 18.57 -3.67 -9.63
N ASN A 131 18.35 -2.75 -10.57
CA ASN A 131 19.37 -2.33 -11.54
C ASN A 131 20.64 -1.73 -10.91
N GLU A 132 20.58 -1.32 -9.63
CA GLU A 132 21.69 -0.79 -8.85
C GLU A 132 22.42 -1.86 -8.03
N GLY A 133 21.98 -3.13 -8.14
CA GLY A 133 22.53 -4.26 -7.38
C GLY A 133 22.05 -4.34 -5.94
N ARG A 134 21.06 -3.54 -5.53
CA ARG A 134 20.47 -3.59 -4.18
C ARG A 134 19.58 -4.81 -4.06
N THR A 135 19.81 -5.56 -2.99
CA THR A 135 19.09 -6.79 -2.64
C THR A 135 17.75 -6.46 -1.99
N PHE A 136 16.67 -7.13 -2.43
CA PHE A 136 15.36 -7.09 -1.79
C PHE A 136 14.64 -8.44 -1.93
N TYR A 137 13.66 -8.68 -1.05
CA TYR A 137 12.82 -9.88 -1.11
C TYR A 137 11.42 -9.51 -1.56
N THR A 138 10.87 -10.24 -2.51
CA THR A 138 9.52 -10.05 -3.05
C THR A 138 8.64 -11.22 -2.62
N LEU A 139 7.41 -10.93 -2.19
CA LEU A 139 6.43 -11.97 -1.94
C LEU A 139 6.10 -12.66 -3.28
N MET A 140 6.18 -13.97 -3.34
CA MET A 140 5.87 -14.73 -4.56
C MET A 140 4.56 -15.48 -4.39
N GLU A 141 4.36 -16.09 -3.23
CA GLU A 141 3.14 -16.82 -2.91
C GLU A 141 2.78 -16.63 -1.44
N ALA A 142 1.48 -16.65 -1.13
CA ALA A 142 0.99 -16.82 0.23
C ALA A 142 -0.22 -17.74 0.27
N GLN A 143 -0.38 -18.46 1.37
CA GLN A 143 -1.62 -19.14 1.72
C GLN A 143 -2.04 -18.72 3.11
N MET A 144 -3.31 -18.38 3.28
CA MET A 144 -3.95 -18.15 4.57
C MET A 144 -5.27 -18.91 4.59
N GLY A 145 -5.28 -20.13 5.14
CA GLY A 145 -6.45 -21.00 5.10
C GLY A 145 -6.84 -21.39 3.67
N ASP A 146 -8.03 -21.00 3.20
CA ASP A 146 -8.51 -21.27 1.84
C ASP A 146 -8.16 -20.17 0.82
N VAL A 147 -7.55 -19.07 1.28
CA VAL A 147 -7.11 -17.97 0.43
C VAL A 147 -5.68 -18.21 -0.05
N LYS A 148 -5.49 -18.15 -1.36
CA LYS A 148 -4.17 -18.22 -2.00
C LYS A 148 -3.87 -16.92 -2.74
N VAL A 149 -2.64 -16.43 -2.59
CA VAL A 149 -2.11 -15.24 -3.25
C VAL A 149 -0.90 -15.68 -4.07
N GLU A 150 -0.87 -15.37 -5.36
CA GLU A 150 0.22 -15.75 -6.27
C GLU A 150 0.64 -14.55 -7.09
N ARG A 151 1.95 -14.28 -7.15
CA ARG A 151 2.48 -13.22 -8.00
C ARG A 151 2.44 -13.67 -9.46
N ILE A 152 1.74 -12.91 -10.31
CA ILE A 152 1.59 -13.19 -11.74
C ILE A 152 2.37 -12.21 -12.63
N ALA A 153 2.69 -11.01 -12.12
CA ALA A 153 3.58 -10.05 -12.79
C ALA A 153 4.33 -9.19 -11.75
N GLU A 154 5.13 -8.21 -12.18
CA GLU A 154 6.06 -7.51 -11.28
C GLU A 154 5.38 -6.91 -10.05
N TYR A 155 4.23 -6.27 -10.29
CA TYR A 155 3.39 -5.56 -9.33
C TYR A 155 1.95 -6.08 -9.32
N ILE A 156 1.75 -7.36 -9.67
CA ILE A 156 0.40 -7.93 -9.81
C ILE A 156 0.35 -9.30 -9.16
N TYR A 157 -0.60 -9.46 -8.24
CA TYR A 157 -0.94 -10.73 -7.62
C TYR A 157 -2.33 -11.19 -8.05
N GLN A 158 -2.49 -12.49 -8.22
CA GLN A 158 -3.77 -13.15 -8.32
C GLN A 158 -4.14 -13.68 -6.93
N VAL A 159 -5.30 -13.28 -6.42
CA VAL A 159 -5.88 -13.83 -5.19
C VAL A 159 -7.02 -14.76 -5.57
N THR A 160 -7.07 -15.94 -4.96
CA THR A 160 -8.11 -16.95 -5.18
C THR A 160 -8.69 -17.47 -3.87
N GLN A 161 -9.99 -17.74 -3.88
CA GLN A 161 -10.71 -18.39 -2.79
C GLN A 161 -11.83 -19.25 -3.38
N GLY A 162 -11.65 -20.57 -3.37
CA GLY A 162 -12.53 -21.49 -4.09
C GLY A 162 -12.53 -21.21 -5.60
N GLU A 163 -13.72 -20.97 -6.18
CA GLU A 163 -13.89 -20.63 -7.60
C GLU A 163 -13.77 -19.12 -7.90
N LYS A 164 -13.65 -18.28 -6.87
CA LYS A 164 -13.54 -16.83 -7.02
C LYS A 164 -12.09 -16.42 -7.16
N SER A 165 -11.86 -15.38 -7.95
CA SER A 165 -10.54 -14.80 -8.14
C SER A 165 -10.62 -13.26 -8.24
N ALA A 166 -9.57 -12.55 -7.81
CA ALA A 166 -9.36 -11.15 -8.12
C ALA A 166 -7.89 -10.81 -8.33
N VAL A 167 -7.65 -9.90 -9.26
CA VAL A 167 -6.36 -9.28 -9.53
C VAL A 167 -6.11 -8.19 -8.50
N TRP A 168 -4.92 -8.21 -7.91
CA TRP A 168 -4.46 -7.26 -6.92
C TRP A 168 -3.18 -6.58 -7.44
N PRO A 169 -3.29 -5.39 -8.05
CA PRO A 169 -2.16 -4.62 -8.56
C PRO A 169 -1.41 -3.96 -7.40
N VAL A 170 -0.47 -4.69 -6.80
CA VAL A 170 0.34 -4.23 -5.67
C VAL A 170 1.78 -4.75 -5.76
N GLY A 171 2.74 -3.94 -5.31
CA GLY A 171 4.12 -4.36 -5.06
C GLY A 171 4.35 -4.71 -3.59
N ILE A 172 4.68 -5.97 -3.29
CA ILE A 172 4.92 -6.43 -1.91
C ILE A 172 6.37 -6.91 -1.78
N THR A 173 7.20 -6.09 -1.12
CA THR A 173 8.54 -6.49 -0.68
C THR A 173 8.52 -6.87 0.78
N LEU A 174 9.54 -7.59 1.27
CA LEU A 174 9.63 -7.93 2.69
C LEU A 174 9.63 -6.70 3.62
N GLY A 175 10.18 -5.57 3.15
CA GLY A 175 10.21 -4.32 3.90
C GLY A 175 8.86 -3.58 3.96
N SER A 176 7.93 -3.90 3.05
CA SER A 176 6.55 -3.38 3.03
C SER A 176 5.50 -4.43 3.40
N PHE A 177 5.89 -5.69 3.55
CA PHE A 177 5.00 -6.78 3.91
C PHE A 177 4.43 -6.58 5.31
N ASN A 178 3.11 -6.70 5.42
CA ASN A 178 2.37 -6.60 6.66
C ASN A 178 1.47 -7.83 6.78
N ILE A 179 1.80 -8.71 7.74
CA ILE A 179 1.14 -9.99 7.95
C ILE A 179 -0.31 -9.81 8.43
N HIS A 180 -0.57 -8.74 9.18
CA HIS A 180 -1.89 -8.42 9.69
C HIS A 180 -2.82 -7.99 8.58
N ASN A 181 -2.32 -7.26 7.57
CA ASN A 181 -3.11 -6.63 6.51
C ASN A 181 -3.29 -7.45 5.23
N MET A 182 -2.74 -8.66 5.13
CA MET A 182 -3.00 -9.55 3.99
C MET A 182 -4.50 -9.82 3.75
N PRO A 183 -4.95 -10.17 2.53
CA PRO A 183 -6.38 -10.33 2.17
C PRO A 183 -7.00 -11.61 2.74
N LYS A 184 -7.00 -11.77 4.07
CA LYS A 184 -7.41 -12.99 4.77
C LYS A 184 -8.90 -13.27 4.68
N ARG A 185 -9.74 -12.27 4.37
CA ARG A 185 -11.18 -12.48 4.08
C ARG A 185 -11.44 -12.83 2.61
N GLY A 186 -10.37 -13.00 1.82
CA GLY A 186 -10.42 -13.47 0.44
C GLY A 186 -10.56 -12.36 -0.59
N VAL A 187 -11.20 -12.69 -1.72
CA VAL A 187 -11.36 -11.83 -2.91
C VAL A 187 -12.02 -10.48 -2.59
N GLU A 188 -12.86 -10.44 -1.57
CA GLU A 188 -13.54 -9.23 -1.12
C GLU A 188 -12.62 -8.20 -0.44
N ASP A 189 -11.52 -8.64 0.20
CA ASP A 189 -10.49 -7.72 0.69
C ASP A 189 -9.76 -7.06 -0.50
N VAL A 190 -9.45 -7.82 -1.55
CA VAL A 190 -8.79 -7.33 -2.76
C VAL A 190 -9.62 -6.25 -3.46
N ARG A 191 -10.93 -6.48 -3.60
CA ARG A 191 -11.83 -5.48 -4.19
C ARG A 191 -11.82 -4.17 -3.40
N ARG A 192 -11.76 -4.24 -2.06
CA ARG A 192 -11.66 -3.06 -1.20
C ARG A 192 -10.29 -2.39 -1.30
N PHE A 193 -9.21 -3.15 -1.37
CA PHE A 193 -7.89 -2.59 -1.65
C PHE A 193 -7.92 -1.80 -2.95
N ASN A 194 -8.39 -2.42 -4.03
CA ASN A 194 -8.43 -1.78 -5.35
C ASN A 194 -9.34 -0.56 -5.34
N GLU A 195 -10.55 -0.66 -4.77
CA GLU A 195 -11.47 0.47 -4.70
C GLU A 195 -10.84 1.64 -3.95
N ALA A 196 -10.30 1.40 -2.76
CA ALA A 196 -9.70 2.43 -1.92
C ALA A 196 -8.41 3.03 -2.52
N ASN A 197 -7.63 2.24 -3.27
CA ASN A 197 -6.42 2.71 -3.96
C ASN A 197 -6.78 3.68 -5.10
N GLU A 198 -7.77 3.31 -5.92
CA GLU A 198 -8.15 4.07 -7.12
C GLU A 198 -8.85 5.39 -6.80
N GLY A 199 -9.54 5.47 -5.66
CA GLY A 199 -10.19 6.73 -5.26
C GLY A 199 -9.26 7.72 -4.57
N LEU A 200 -7.98 7.37 -4.34
CA LEU A 200 -6.96 8.30 -3.87
C LEU A 200 -5.98 8.52 -5.02
N GLN A 201 -5.97 9.72 -5.59
CA GLN A 201 -5.08 10.05 -6.72
C GLN A 201 -3.62 9.69 -6.45
N TYR A 202 -2.88 9.37 -7.52
CA TYR A 202 -1.45 9.08 -7.49
C TYR A 202 -0.61 10.15 -6.74
N PHE A 203 -0.97 11.43 -6.83
CA PHE A 203 -0.26 12.53 -6.15
C PHE A 203 -0.54 12.65 -4.65
N ALA A 204 -1.56 11.95 -4.14
CA ALA A 204 -1.90 11.94 -2.72
C ALA A 204 -0.98 11.02 -1.91
N CYS A 205 0.12 10.52 -2.49
CA CYS A 205 1.07 9.62 -1.83
C CYS A 205 2.03 10.36 -0.88
N LEU A 206 2.20 9.84 0.34
CA LEU A 206 3.16 10.35 1.32
C LEU A 206 4.58 9.86 1.01
N TYR A 207 5.39 10.73 0.40
CA TYR A 207 6.82 10.51 0.21
C TYR A 207 7.64 11.19 1.32
N PRO A 208 8.49 10.44 2.05
CA PRO A 208 9.33 11.03 3.08
C PRO A 208 10.63 11.61 2.53
N GLU A 209 11.01 12.79 3.00
CA GLU A 209 12.39 13.25 3.04
C GLU A 209 13.04 12.88 4.39
N VAL A 210 14.25 12.31 4.37
CA VAL A 210 14.99 12.03 5.60
C VAL A 210 15.74 13.28 6.06
N VAL A 211 15.35 13.81 7.22
CA VAL A 211 16.02 14.94 7.85
C VAL A 211 16.98 14.46 8.93
N SER A 212 18.26 14.78 8.76
CA SER A 212 19.31 14.42 9.73
C SER A 212 19.23 15.25 11.01
N GLY A 213 19.45 14.59 12.14
CA GLY A 213 19.46 15.19 13.47
C GLY A 213 20.57 16.23 13.68
N GLN A 214 20.20 17.35 14.27
CA GLN A 214 21.08 18.48 14.59
C GLN A 214 22.05 18.15 15.73
N LYS A 215 23.34 18.39 15.51
CA LYS A 215 24.38 18.18 16.54
C LYS A 215 24.43 19.27 17.61
N SER A 216 23.91 20.47 17.33
CA SER A 216 23.87 21.60 18.28
C SER A 216 22.58 22.40 18.12
N GLY A 217 22.13 23.06 19.18
CA GLY A 217 20.89 23.85 19.15
C GLY A 217 19.60 23.03 19.05
N LYS A 218 19.66 21.72 19.31
CA LYS A 218 18.50 20.81 19.25
C LYS A 218 17.36 21.28 20.14
N LYS A 219 16.14 21.15 19.63
CA LYS A 219 14.91 21.50 20.32
C LYS A 219 13.98 20.29 20.37
N SER A 220 13.02 20.34 21.27
CA SER A 220 11.94 19.36 21.31
C SER A 220 10.60 20.04 21.07
N TYR A 221 9.79 19.42 20.22
CA TYR A 221 8.48 19.91 19.82
C TYR A 221 7.42 18.89 20.19
N ALA A 222 6.26 19.37 20.63
CA ALA A 222 5.11 18.51 20.84
C ALA A 222 4.61 17.96 19.50
N VAL A 223 4.23 16.68 19.51
CA VAL A 223 3.71 15.97 18.33
C VAL A 223 2.23 15.69 18.56
N TYR A 224 1.39 16.18 17.66
CA TYR A 224 -0.07 16.10 17.69
C TYR A 224 -0.57 15.20 16.57
N SER A 225 -1.81 14.70 16.67
CA SER A 225 -2.43 13.88 15.62
C SER A 225 -2.77 14.69 14.37
N ALA A 226 -3.02 15.99 14.49
CA ALA A 226 -3.42 16.89 13.42
C ALA A 226 -2.66 18.23 13.55
N PRO A 227 -2.64 19.12 12.54
CA PRO A 227 -2.00 20.43 12.62
C PRO A 227 -2.78 21.44 13.49
N ASP A 228 -3.16 21.00 14.69
CA ASP A 228 -3.88 21.76 15.69
C ASP A 228 -3.47 21.29 17.10
N THR A 229 -3.09 22.22 17.97
CA THR A 229 -2.77 21.95 19.38
C THR A 229 -3.95 21.39 20.20
N SER A 230 -5.19 21.54 19.72
CA SER A 230 -6.39 21.00 20.36
C SER A 230 -6.60 19.49 20.06
N SER A 231 -5.91 18.98 19.03
CA SER A 231 -6.05 17.60 18.55
C SER A 231 -5.52 16.58 19.56
N TYR A 232 -5.78 15.30 19.29
CA TYR A 232 -5.23 14.21 20.10
C TYR A 232 -3.69 14.25 20.16
N ARG A 233 -3.13 13.93 21.33
CA ARG A 233 -1.68 13.83 21.56
C ARG A 233 -1.35 12.52 22.25
N ALA A 234 -0.65 11.65 21.54
CA ALA A 234 -0.27 10.32 22.00
C ALA A 234 0.62 10.35 23.27
N ALA A 235 0.90 9.16 23.80
CA ALA A 235 1.70 8.96 25.02
C ALA A 235 1.16 9.75 26.22
N LYS A 236 -0.17 9.72 26.42
CA LYS A 236 -0.87 10.44 27.51
C LYS A 236 -0.58 11.95 27.49
N GLY A 237 -0.61 12.56 26.29
CA GLY A 237 -0.38 13.99 26.12
C GLY A 237 1.08 14.41 26.16
N LYS A 238 2.04 13.47 26.01
CA LYS A 238 3.48 13.74 26.13
C LYS A 238 4.28 13.47 24.86
N ALA A 239 3.65 13.00 23.79
CA ALA A 239 4.36 12.74 22.53
C ALA A 239 5.14 13.99 22.07
N SER A 240 6.41 13.79 21.73
CA SER A 240 7.32 14.85 21.30
C SER A 240 8.41 14.29 20.42
N VAL A 241 8.90 15.11 19.50
CA VAL A 241 10.08 14.84 18.67
C VAL A 241 11.24 15.73 19.12
N SER A 242 12.46 15.25 18.96
CA SER A 242 13.71 16.00 19.18
C SER A 242 14.35 16.24 17.81
N THR A 243 14.74 17.48 17.50
CA THR A 243 15.50 17.77 16.27
C THR A 243 16.94 17.31 16.33
N GLY A 244 17.38 16.71 17.43
CA GLY A 244 18.70 16.10 17.55
C GLY A 244 18.78 14.69 16.96
N ASP A 245 17.63 14.07 16.69
CA ASP A 245 17.51 12.73 16.14
C ASP A 245 17.02 12.80 14.69
N ASP A 246 17.30 11.78 13.90
CA ASP A 246 16.82 11.71 12.52
C ASP A 246 15.29 11.49 12.52
N TYR A 247 14.61 12.14 11.58
CA TYR A 247 13.17 11.97 11.36
C TYR A 247 12.86 12.05 9.87
N LYS A 248 11.69 11.53 9.48
CA LYS A 248 11.16 11.69 8.14
C LYS A 248 10.17 12.84 8.12
N LEU A 249 10.29 13.72 7.13
CA LEU A 249 9.36 14.81 6.84
C LEU A 249 8.52 14.40 5.63
N TYR A 250 7.20 14.51 5.74
CA TYR A 250 6.29 14.12 4.66
C TYR A 250 5.67 15.31 3.93
N LEU A 251 5.13 16.27 4.68
CA LEU A 251 4.59 17.50 4.12
C LEU A 251 4.48 18.60 5.16
N THR A 252 4.29 19.84 4.70
CA THR A 252 4.13 21.04 5.53
C THR A 252 2.79 21.73 5.26
N VAL A 253 2.10 22.15 6.31
CA VAL A 253 0.88 22.99 6.25
C VAL A 253 1.07 24.19 7.18
N GLY A 254 1.38 25.35 6.59
CA GLY A 254 1.76 26.54 7.35
C GLY A 254 3.04 26.29 8.17
N ASP A 255 2.95 26.42 9.50
CA ASP A 255 4.08 26.15 10.42
C ASP A 255 4.15 24.69 10.90
N TRP A 256 3.20 23.84 10.47
CA TRP A 256 3.10 22.45 10.90
C TRP A 256 3.71 21.50 9.88
N SER A 257 4.42 20.49 10.37
CA SER A 257 5.03 19.45 9.55
C SER A 257 4.53 18.09 9.99
N LEU A 258 4.04 17.29 9.04
CA LEU A 258 3.77 15.87 9.23
C LEU A 258 5.10 15.12 9.19
N ILE A 259 5.42 14.40 10.25
CA ILE A 259 6.68 13.68 10.41
C ILE A 259 6.46 12.23 10.84
N GLU A 260 7.40 11.35 10.52
CA GLU A 260 7.60 10.07 11.20
C GLU A 260 8.91 10.12 11.99
N HIS A 261 8.89 9.73 13.26
CA HIS A 261 10.11 9.62 14.05
C HIS A 261 10.16 8.31 14.85
N ARG A 262 11.38 7.78 15.05
CA ARG A 262 11.58 6.60 15.89
C ARG A 262 11.43 6.97 17.36
N VAL A 263 10.68 6.16 18.11
CA VAL A 263 10.58 6.27 19.58
C VAL A 263 11.44 5.18 20.24
N SER A 264 11.44 3.97 19.69
CA SER A 264 12.31 2.85 20.07
C SER A 264 12.43 1.86 18.91
N LEU A 265 13.07 0.70 19.10
CA LEU A 265 12.97 -0.40 18.11
C LEU A 265 11.54 -0.89 17.89
N ARG A 266 10.68 -0.72 18.90
CA ARG A 266 9.33 -1.30 18.95
C ARG A 266 8.25 -0.30 18.59
N THR A 267 8.61 0.96 18.32
CA THR A 267 7.62 2.02 18.13
C THR A 267 8.22 3.14 17.28
N SER A 268 7.54 3.49 16.19
CA SER A 268 7.68 4.81 15.54
C SER A 268 6.42 5.64 15.80
N ARG A 269 6.38 6.86 15.30
CA ARG A 269 5.19 7.71 15.38
C ARG A 269 5.12 8.66 14.21
N PHE A 270 3.96 8.67 13.57
CA PHE A 270 3.49 9.74 12.72
C PHE A 270 2.78 10.82 13.53
N GLY A 271 3.00 12.08 13.17
CA GLY A 271 2.23 13.18 13.71
C GLY A 271 2.75 14.54 13.28
N TRP A 272 2.05 15.57 13.74
CA TRP A 272 2.27 16.95 13.36
C TRP A 272 3.03 17.71 14.43
N ALA A 273 4.11 18.38 14.04
CA ALA A 273 4.90 19.23 14.92
C ALA A 273 5.13 20.61 14.29
N GLN A 274 5.22 21.65 15.12
CA GLN A 274 5.51 23.01 14.66
C GLN A 274 7.01 23.21 14.43
N LEU A 275 7.53 22.64 13.34
CA LEU A 275 8.95 22.74 12.98
C LEU A 275 9.27 24.00 12.16
N GLY A 276 8.23 24.70 11.70
CA GLY A 276 8.32 25.86 10.82
C GLY A 276 8.14 25.48 9.35
N ASN A 277 8.16 26.47 8.47
CA ASN A 277 8.00 26.23 7.04
C ASN A 277 9.30 25.66 6.43
N HIS A 278 9.19 24.48 5.82
CA HIS A 278 10.30 23.80 5.11
C HIS A 278 10.35 24.11 3.60
N GLY A 279 9.55 25.06 3.11
CA GLY A 279 9.53 25.51 1.71
C GLY A 279 8.53 24.74 0.84
N ASP A 280 8.22 25.31 -0.33
CA ASP A 280 7.18 24.83 -1.26
C ASP A 280 7.51 23.45 -1.88
N GLU A 281 8.79 23.05 -1.90
CA GLU A 281 9.21 21.71 -2.35
C GLU A 281 8.62 20.59 -1.47
N THR A 282 8.15 20.91 -0.26
CA THR A 282 7.54 19.96 0.70
C THR A 282 6.02 20.15 0.86
N THR A 283 5.37 20.96 0.03
CA THR A 283 3.92 21.20 0.10
C THR A 283 3.20 20.46 -1.02
N ASN A 284 2.94 19.16 -0.82
CA ASN A 284 1.96 18.44 -1.63
C ASN A 284 0.58 18.53 -0.97
N GLU A 285 -0.45 18.77 -1.78
CA GLU A 285 -1.82 18.92 -1.31
C GLU A 285 -2.38 17.61 -0.78
N ILE A 286 -3.09 17.69 0.35
CA ILE A 286 -3.81 16.57 0.96
C ILE A 286 -5.19 16.51 0.29
N VAL A 287 -5.63 15.30 -0.09
CA VAL A 287 -7.01 15.12 -0.59
C VAL A 287 -8.01 15.15 0.56
N HIS A 288 -9.28 15.35 0.27
CA HIS A 288 -10.33 15.31 1.30
C HIS A 288 -11.48 14.44 0.80
N VAL A 289 -11.33 13.13 0.95
CA VAL A 289 -12.29 12.15 0.42
C VAL A 289 -13.08 11.49 1.56
N PRO A 290 -14.41 11.65 1.61
CA PRO A 290 -15.25 10.96 2.59
C PRO A 290 -15.16 9.43 2.47
N MET A 291 -14.93 8.77 3.60
CA MET A 291 -14.91 7.31 3.71
C MET A 291 -15.70 6.85 4.94
N LEU A 292 -15.95 5.55 5.01
CA LEU A 292 -16.46 4.86 6.19
C LEU A 292 -15.66 3.59 6.44
N THR A 293 -15.59 3.20 7.71
CA THR A 293 -15.16 1.85 8.08
C THR A 293 -16.24 0.84 7.64
N ALA A 294 -15.85 -0.16 6.87
CA ALA A 294 -16.71 -1.27 6.48
C ALA A 294 -16.81 -2.34 7.59
N PHE A 295 -15.81 -2.40 8.46
CA PHE A 295 -15.71 -3.33 9.58
C PHE A 295 -15.25 -2.61 10.85
N ASP A 296 -15.40 -3.28 11.99
CA ASP A 296 -14.67 -2.88 13.18
C ASP A 296 -13.17 -2.95 12.88
N THR A 297 -12.48 -1.85 13.09
CA THR A 297 -11.07 -1.68 12.75
C THR A 297 -10.43 -0.73 13.77
N TYR A 298 -9.20 -0.29 13.50
CA TYR A 298 -8.44 0.56 14.40
C TYR A 298 -7.75 1.70 13.66
N LEU A 299 -7.41 2.74 14.41
CA LEU A 299 -6.55 3.84 13.97
C LEU A 299 -5.21 3.74 14.69
N THR A 300 -4.11 3.78 13.93
CA THR A 300 -2.74 3.79 14.47
C THR A 300 -1.96 5.04 14.05
N ASP A 301 -1.04 5.50 14.89
CA ASP A 301 -0.02 6.48 14.52
C ASP A 301 1.31 5.83 14.12
N ASP A 302 1.38 4.50 14.07
CA ASP A 302 2.62 3.74 13.85
C ASP A 302 2.39 2.54 12.90
N PRO A 303 2.09 2.80 11.61
CA PRO A 303 1.76 1.76 10.64
C PRO A 303 2.95 0.89 10.21
N ASN A 304 4.18 1.25 10.63
CA ASN A 304 5.42 0.63 10.16
C ASN A 304 6.14 -0.21 11.24
N VAL A 305 5.77 -0.05 12.52
CA VAL A 305 6.47 -0.73 13.62
C VAL A 305 5.52 -1.42 14.58
N SER A 306 4.87 -0.69 15.51
CA SER A 306 4.05 -1.33 16.54
C SER A 306 2.64 -1.64 16.09
N GLU A 307 2.13 -0.92 15.09
CA GLU A 307 0.73 -0.92 14.69
C GLU A 307 -0.21 -0.66 15.89
N TYR A 308 0.27 0.00 16.96
CA TYR A 308 -0.51 0.16 18.19
C TYR A 308 -1.82 0.91 17.92
N HIS A 309 -2.93 0.34 18.38
CA HIS A 309 -4.27 0.91 18.21
C HIS A 309 -4.41 2.13 19.12
N GLN A 310 -4.32 3.33 18.54
CA GLN A 310 -4.61 4.58 19.24
C GLN A 310 -6.11 4.70 19.55
N ALA A 311 -6.95 4.15 18.67
CA ALA A 311 -8.39 4.08 18.85
C ALA A 311 -8.97 2.87 18.11
N GLU A 312 -10.01 2.27 18.70
CA GLU A 312 -10.88 1.32 17.99
C GLU A 312 -11.98 2.11 17.28
N LEU A 313 -12.26 1.73 16.04
CA LEU A 313 -13.24 2.36 15.15
C LEU A 313 -14.30 1.33 14.77
N PRO A 314 -15.53 1.42 15.31
CA PRO A 314 -16.62 0.53 14.90
C PRO A 314 -16.95 0.65 13.41
N ALA A 315 -17.53 -0.38 12.82
CA ALA A 315 -18.09 -0.32 11.47
C ALA A 315 -19.08 0.85 11.31
N GLY A 316 -19.05 1.52 10.16
CA GLY A 316 -19.85 2.70 9.83
C GLY A 316 -19.32 4.01 10.41
N THR A 317 -18.12 4.02 11.01
CA THR A 317 -17.46 5.25 11.47
C THR A 317 -17.10 6.11 10.26
N LYS A 318 -17.54 7.37 10.26
CA LYS A 318 -17.19 8.34 9.21
C LYS A 318 -15.73 8.78 9.35
N LEU A 319 -15.05 8.80 8.21
CA LEU A 319 -13.65 9.17 8.06
C LEU A 319 -13.52 10.18 6.92
N THR A 320 -12.40 10.90 6.90
CA THR A 320 -11.95 11.64 5.72
C THR A 320 -10.56 11.13 5.37
N ALA A 321 -10.43 10.45 4.23
CA ALA A 321 -9.13 10.10 3.70
C ALA A 321 -8.40 11.36 3.24
N LEU A 322 -7.15 11.43 3.67
CA LEU A 322 -6.28 12.58 3.49
C LEU A 322 -5.16 12.26 2.50
N SER A 323 -4.64 11.04 2.57
CA SER A 323 -3.47 10.62 1.81
C SER A 323 -3.33 9.11 1.95
N HIS A 324 -2.41 8.51 1.19
CA HIS A 324 -2.00 7.14 1.41
C HIS A 324 -0.47 7.09 1.53
N PRO A 325 0.10 6.15 2.31
CA PRO A 325 1.53 5.92 2.27
C PRO A 325 1.95 5.39 0.89
N ASP A 326 3.24 5.46 0.59
CA ASP A 326 3.90 4.71 -0.52
C ASP A 326 3.83 3.17 -0.33
N ARG A 327 2.91 2.70 0.52
CA ARG A 327 2.69 1.30 0.90
C ARG A 327 1.20 0.99 0.79
N TRP A 328 0.88 -0.29 0.61
CA TRP A 328 -0.46 -0.76 0.25
C TRP A 328 -1.42 -1.02 1.43
N ALA A 329 -0.91 -1.06 2.66
CA ALA A 329 -1.65 -1.66 3.76
C ALA A 329 -2.63 -0.69 4.46
N TYR A 330 -2.40 0.61 4.34
CA TYR A 330 -3.05 1.62 5.16
C TYR A 330 -3.46 2.85 4.37
N ILE A 331 -4.47 3.57 4.85
CA ILE A 331 -4.82 4.92 4.39
C ILE A 331 -4.63 5.90 5.55
N TYR A 332 -4.07 7.07 5.26
CA TYR A 332 -3.99 8.16 6.22
C TYR A 332 -5.31 8.92 6.23
N VAL A 333 -5.98 8.93 7.38
CA VAL A 333 -7.34 9.47 7.55
C VAL A 333 -7.42 10.46 8.69
N GLU A 334 -8.44 11.30 8.65
CA GLU A 334 -8.99 12.04 9.78
C GLU A 334 -10.25 11.38 10.30
N ALA A 335 -10.35 11.26 11.62
CA ALA A 335 -11.52 10.78 12.34
C ALA A 335 -11.82 11.69 13.55
N THR A 336 -13.06 11.63 14.04
CA THR A 336 -13.41 12.20 15.35
C THR A 336 -13.43 11.09 16.38
N VAL A 337 -12.46 11.10 17.30
CA VAL A 337 -12.34 10.14 18.40
C VAL A 337 -12.49 10.89 19.71
N ASP A 338 -13.41 10.48 20.58
CA ASP A 338 -13.71 11.14 21.86
C ASP A 338 -13.92 12.66 21.75
N GLY A 339 -14.58 13.10 20.67
CA GLY A 339 -14.84 14.51 20.39
C GLY A 339 -13.62 15.32 19.95
N LYS A 340 -12.50 14.67 19.59
CA LYS A 340 -11.29 15.30 19.09
C LYS A 340 -10.94 14.83 17.69
N ILE A 341 -10.45 15.77 16.89
CA ILE A 341 -9.81 15.45 15.62
C ILE A 341 -8.58 14.57 15.90
N THR A 342 -8.57 13.41 15.26
CA THR A 342 -7.50 12.41 15.35
C THR A 342 -7.19 11.94 13.95
N ARG A 343 -5.98 12.23 13.46
CA ARG A 343 -5.48 11.66 12.22
C ARG A 343 -4.51 10.53 12.50
N GLY A 344 -4.50 9.54 11.62
CA GLY A 344 -3.68 8.35 11.71
C GLY A 344 -3.97 7.42 10.54
N PHE A 345 -3.60 6.17 10.68
CA PHE A 345 -3.67 5.17 9.63
C PHE A 345 -4.72 4.11 9.98
N VAL A 346 -5.54 3.75 9.00
CA VAL A 346 -6.52 2.66 9.10
C VAL A 346 -6.24 1.62 8.01
N PRO A 347 -6.40 0.31 8.29
CA PRO A 347 -6.21 -0.73 7.29
C PRO A 347 -7.07 -0.49 6.04
N GLN A 348 -6.44 -0.51 4.86
CA GLN A 348 -7.11 -0.17 3.61
C GLN A 348 -8.26 -1.13 3.26
N ARG A 349 -8.12 -2.42 3.57
CA ARG A 349 -9.20 -3.41 3.40
C ARG A 349 -10.43 -3.19 4.28
N ASP A 350 -10.35 -2.33 5.30
CA ASP A 350 -11.42 -2.11 6.27
C ASP A 350 -12.22 -0.84 5.99
N VAL A 351 -11.94 -0.13 4.91
CA VAL A 351 -12.63 1.12 4.53
C VAL A 351 -13.22 1.07 3.14
N VAL A 352 -14.24 1.90 2.92
CA VAL A 352 -14.91 2.14 1.63
C VAL A 352 -15.24 3.62 1.50
N PHE A 353 -15.46 4.10 0.29
CA PHE A 353 -15.92 5.48 0.06
C PHE A 353 -17.35 5.68 0.57
N ASP A 354 -17.63 6.87 1.12
CA ASP A 354 -18.99 7.35 1.43
C ASP A 354 -19.61 7.97 0.17
N ASP A 355 -19.64 7.20 -0.92
CA ASP A 355 -20.08 7.66 -2.24
C ASP A 355 -21.59 7.99 -2.23
N VAL A 356 -21.95 9.06 -2.94
CA VAL A 356 -23.35 9.44 -3.19
C VAL A 356 -23.64 9.20 -4.67
N GLU A 357 -24.45 8.18 -4.98
CA GLU A 357 -24.82 7.85 -6.36
C GLU A 357 -25.66 8.96 -7.03
N LEU A 358 -25.44 9.14 -8.34
CA LEU A 358 -26.05 10.16 -9.19
C LEU A 358 -26.77 9.50 -10.39
N PRO A 359 -27.93 8.84 -10.18
CA PRO A 359 -28.61 8.08 -11.24
C PRO A 359 -29.08 8.93 -12.43
N ASP A 360 -29.36 10.23 -12.22
CA ASP A 360 -29.70 11.15 -13.32
C ASP A 360 -28.48 11.46 -14.21
N GLU A 361 -27.26 11.43 -13.66
CA GLU A 361 -26.03 11.55 -14.43
C GLU A 361 -25.69 10.21 -15.13
N GLU A 362 -25.93 9.07 -14.48
CA GLU A 362 -25.82 7.74 -15.10
C GLU A 362 -26.71 7.63 -16.33
N ALA A 363 -27.97 8.06 -16.25
CA ALA A 363 -28.91 7.98 -17.36
C ALA A 363 -28.43 8.73 -18.62
N LYS A 364 -27.58 9.75 -18.48
CA LYS A 364 -26.97 10.46 -19.62
C LYS A 364 -25.89 9.61 -20.29
N LEU A 365 -25.18 8.78 -19.55
CA LEU A 365 -24.06 7.99 -20.05
C LEU A 365 -24.48 6.66 -20.69
N VAL A 366 -25.70 6.19 -20.45
CA VAL A 366 -26.23 4.97 -21.07
C VAL A 366 -26.12 5.06 -22.59
N GLY A 367 -25.49 4.05 -23.19
CA GLY A 367 -25.28 4.00 -24.63
C GLY A 367 -24.02 3.22 -25.05
N SER A 368 -23.76 3.27 -26.35
CA SER A 368 -22.57 2.72 -26.97
C SER A 368 -21.65 3.84 -27.42
N TRP A 369 -20.38 3.71 -27.09
CA TRP A 369 -19.35 4.74 -27.21
C TRP A 369 -18.16 4.18 -27.97
N GLN A 370 -17.51 5.03 -28.76
CA GLN A 370 -16.31 4.73 -29.55
C GLN A 370 -15.21 5.72 -29.17
N MET A 371 -14.02 5.21 -28.90
CA MET A 371 -12.87 6.02 -28.51
C MET A 371 -12.49 6.97 -29.65
N GLU A 372 -12.30 8.24 -29.32
CA GLU A 372 -11.89 9.30 -30.25
C GLU A 372 -10.43 9.71 -30.03
N ALA A 373 -10.06 9.97 -28.77
CA ALA A 373 -8.72 10.48 -28.43
C ALA A 373 -8.33 10.22 -26.97
N GLY A 374 -7.03 10.03 -26.72
CA GLY A 374 -6.41 10.02 -25.38
C GLY A 374 -6.28 8.63 -24.71
N GLY A 375 -5.46 8.59 -23.63
CA GLY A 375 -5.49 7.65 -22.48
C GLY A 375 -5.05 6.19 -22.64
N GLU A 376 -4.60 5.59 -21.52
CA GLU A 376 -4.17 4.17 -21.38
C GLU A 376 -5.28 3.23 -20.82
N PHE A 377 -6.56 3.66 -20.77
CA PHE A 377 -7.66 2.86 -20.25
C PHE A 377 -8.81 2.63 -21.26
N TRP A 378 -9.45 1.46 -21.29
CA TRP A 378 -9.11 0.39 -22.24
C TRP A 378 -10.20 0.30 -23.31
N ASP A 379 -9.78 -0.16 -24.49
CA ASP A 379 -10.60 -0.63 -25.59
C ASP A 379 -11.31 0.41 -26.46
N THR A 380 -11.39 0.08 -27.75
CA THR A 380 -11.91 0.98 -28.79
C THR A 380 -13.40 1.27 -28.64
N TYR A 381 -14.13 0.37 -27.99
CA TYR A 381 -15.57 0.50 -27.78
C TYR A 381 -15.95 0.30 -26.32
N LEU A 382 -16.89 1.11 -25.85
CA LEU A 382 -17.46 1.04 -24.51
C LEU A 382 -18.98 1.00 -24.60
N ARG A 383 -19.61 0.06 -23.91
CA ARG A 383 -21.06 -0.01 -23.74
C ARG A 383 -21.42 0.13 -22.27
N LEU A 384 -22.35 1.04 -21.99
CA LEU A 384 -22.90 1.33 -20.66
C LEU A 384 -24.39 1.03 -20.65
N ASP A 385 -24.79 -0.05 -19.98
CA ASP A 385 -26.18 -0.47 -19.89
C ASP A 385 -26.91 0.20 -18.73
N ALA A 386 -28.20 0.47 -18.93
CA ALA A 386 -29.07 1.10 -17.92
C ALA A 386 -29.30 0.24 -16.66
N ASP A 387 -28.94 -1.04 -16.69
CA ASP A 387 -28.99 -1.93 -15.53
C ASP A 387 -27.68 -1.95 -14.72
N GLY A 388 -26.73 -1.06 -15.07
CA GLY A 388 -25.45 -0.91 -14.38
C GLY A 388 -24.36 -1.85 -14.86
N ARG A 389 -24.55 -2.60 -15.96
CA ARG A 389 -23.48 -3.39 -16.59
C ARG A 389 -22.69 -2.57 -17.60
N PHE A 390 -21.39 -2.85 -17.70
CA PHE A 390 -20.56 -2.28 -18.76
C PHE A 390 -19.71 -3.33 -19.46
N TYR A 391 -19.31 -3.01 -20.68
CA TYR A 391 -18.44 -3.83 -21.52
C TYR A 391 -17.47 -2.91 -22.30
N GLY A 392 -16.17 -3.13 -22.13
CA GLY A 392 -15.12 -2.61 -22.99
C GLY A 392 -14.72 -3.69 -24.00
N SER A 393 -14.52 -3.31 -25.27
CA SER A 393 -14.07 -4.25 -26.30
C SER A 393 -13.13 -3.66 -27.33
N ASP A 394 -12.07 -4.39 -27.67
CA ASP A 394 -11.08 -3.99 -28.67
C ASP A 394 -11.66 -3.99 -30.11
N ASN A 395 -10.84 -3.59 -31.08
CA ASN A 395 -11.22 -3.60 -32.50
C ASN A 395 -11.52 -4.99 -33.08
N HIS A 396 -11.20 -6.07 -32.37
CA HIS A 396 -11.45 -7.44 -32.77
C HIS A 396 -12.64 -8.07 -32.01
N GLY A 397 -13.29 -7.31 -31.12
CA GLY A 397 -14.42 -7.75 -30.32
C GLY A 397 -14.03 -8.58 -29.09
N ALA A 398 -12.74 -8.64 -28.73
CA ALA A 398 -12.34 -9.19 -27.45
C ALA A 398 -12.84 -8.27 -26.32
N GLN A 399 -13.34 -8.84 -25.23
CA GLN A 399 -13.84 -8.09 -24.08
C GLN A 399 -12.94 -8.33 -22.87
N PRO A 400 -11.82 -7.61 -22.72
CA PRO A 400 -10.98 -7.72 -21.53
C PRO A 400 -11.53 -6.94 -20.32
N TYR A 401 -12.54 -6.07 -20.50
CA TYR A 401 -13.14 -5.28 -19.42
C TYR A 401 -14.66 -5.43 -19.41
N HIS A 402 -15.20 -5.83 -18.26
CA HIS A 402 -16.63 -5.86 -18.01
C HIS A 402 -16.89 -5.91 -16.50
N GLY A 403 -18.11 -5.55 -16.13
CA GLY A 403 -18.54 -5.64 -14.74
C GLY A 403 -19.68 -4.67 -14.48
N THR A 404 -19.64 -3.98 -13.35
CA THR A 404 -20.64 -2.97 -13.02
C THR A 404 -20.07 -1.56 -13.07
N TRP A 405 -20.92 -0.60 -13.37
CA TRP A 405 -20.57 0.82 -13.36
C TRP A 405 -21.63 1.64 -12.61
N SER A 406 -21.21 2.80 -12.11
CA SER A 406 -22.07 3.78 -11.45
C SER A 406 -21.47 5.18 -11.60
N VAL A 407 -22.26 6.23 -11.40
CA VAL A 407 -21.77 7.62 -11.27
C VAL A 407 -22.03 8.11 -9.86
N VAL A 408 -21.01 8.72 -9.26
CA VAL A 408 -21.04 9.21 -7.88
C VAL A 408 -20.64 10.68 -7.82
N GLN A 409 -21.09 11.37 -6.78
CA GLN A 409 -20.73 12.75 -6.49
C GLN A 409 -19.26 12.83 -6.09
N THR A 410 -18.46 13.59 -6.85
CA THR A 410 -17.14 14.03 -6.38
C THR A 410 -17.31 15.02 -5.23
N PRO A 411 -16.68 14.78 -4.07
CA PRO A 411 -16.74 15.71 -2.95
C PRO A 411 -16.09 17.04 -3.31
N ALA A 412 -16.78 18.14 -3.02
CA ALA A 412 -16.26 19.49 -3.26
C ALA A 412 -14.97 19.71 -2.46
N GLY A 413 -13.93 20.24 -3.13
CA GLY A 413 -12.63 20.48 -2.50
C GLY A 413 -11.84 19.19 -2.17
N SER A 414 -12.23 18.04 -2.73
CA SER A 414 -11.45 16.80 -2.64
C SER A 414 -10.12 16.86 -3.42
N ASN A 415 -10.01 17.84 -4.33
CA ASN A 415 -8.92 18.02 -5.29
C ASN A 415 -8.70 16.79 -6.19
N LEU A 416 -9.70 15.90 -6.35
CA LEU A 416 -9.62 14.66 -7.12
C LEU A 416 -9.32 14.84 -8.62
N TYR A 417 -9.80 15.92 -9.23
CA TYR A 417 -9.63 16.20 -10.66
C TYR A 417 -9.24 17.66 -10.89
N TRP A 418 -8.40 17.90 -11.91
CA TRP A 418 -7.89 19.24 -12.23
C TRP A 418 -8.97 20.20 -12.77
N VAL A 419 -10.06 19.67 -13.32
CA VAL A 419 -11.20 20.44 -13.83
C VAL A 419 -12.15 20.95 -12.73
N GLY A 420 -11.98 20.48 -11.49
CA GLY A 420 -12.85 20.82 -10.36
C GLY A 420 -14.01 19.83 -10.18
N ASP A 421 -15.19 20.36 -9.82
CA ASP A 421 -16.36 19.59 -9.36
C ASP A 421 -17.13 18.96 -10.53
N VAL A 422 -16.59 17.88 -11.10
CA VAL A 422 -17.29 16.98 -12.06
C VAL A 422 -17.75 15.70 -11.35
N PRO A 423 -18.83 15.03 -11.76
CA PRO A 423 -19.17 13.69 -11.26
C PRO A 423 -18.04 12.68 -11.50
N THR A 424 -17.98 11.61 -10.71
CA THR A 424 -17.06 10.48 -10.92
C THR A 424 -17.81 9.29 -11.50
N ILE A 425 -17.38 8.75 -12.63
CA ILE A 425 -17.77 7.41 -13.05
C ILE A 425 -16.86 6.37 -12.37
N VAL A 426 -17.45 5.29 -11.87
CA VAL A 426 -16.75 4.19 -11.20
C VAL A 426 -17.01 2.90 -11.97
N PHE A 427 -15.95 2.26 -12.47
CA PHE A 427 -16.00 0.94 -13.08
C PHE A 427 -15.49 -0.12 -12.09
N ARG A 428 -16.25 -1.19 -11.90
CA ARG A 428 -15.91 -2.34 -11.04
C ARG A 428 -15.87 -3.60 -11.87
N CYS A 429 -14.66 -4.01 -12.24
CA CYS A 429 -14.45 -5.16 -13.11
C CYS A 429 -14.69 -6.48 -12.38
N VAL A 430 -15.15 -7.51 -13.10
CA VAL A 430 -15.37 -8.85 -12.53
C VAL A 430 -14.08 -9.46 -11.97
N ASN A 431 -12.94 -9.18 -12.63
CA ASN A 431 -11.60 -9.59 -12.17
C ASN A 431 -11.13 -8.84 -10.91
N GLY A 432 -11.94 -7.94 -10.34
CA GLY A 432 -11.66 -7.21 -9.11
C GLY A 432 -10.93 -5.87 -9.29
N THR A 433 -10.46 -5.51 -10.49
CA THR A 433 -9.92 -4.15 -10.71
C THR A 433 -11.03 -3.10 -10.66
N VAL A 434 -10.67 -1.89 -10.27
CA VAL A 434 -11.58 -0.75 -10.14
C VAL A 434 -10.97 0.42 -10.89
N TYR A 435 -11.79 1.31 -11.45
CA TYR A 435 -11.32 2.54 -12.09
C TYR A 435 -12.27 3.69 -11.77
N ARG A 436 -11.72 4.88 -11.55
CA ARG A 436 -12.48 6.08 -11.19
C ARG A 436 -12.04 7.26 -12.04
N TYR A 437 -12.98 7.89 -12.73
CA TYR A 437 -12.71 9.03 -13.60
C TYR A 437 -13.70 10.16 -13.35
N GLY A 438 -13.22 11.41 -13.41
CA GLY A 438 -14.13 12.54 -13.57
C GLY A 438 -14.85 12.39 -14.91
N VAL A 439 -16.13 12.71 -14.99
CA VAL A 439 -16.90 12.52 -16.24
C VAL A 439 -17.63 13.78 -16.65
N GLU A 440 -17.48 14.14 -17.92
CA GLU A 440 -18.22 15.21 -18.58
C GLU A 440 -18.91 14.68 -19.84
N VAL A 441 -20.11 15.19 -20.12
CA VAL A 441 -20.90 14.81 -21.29
C VAL A 441 -21.21 16.06 -22.11
N SER A 442 -20.98 15.99 -23.42
CA SER A 442 -21.41 17.00 -24.38
C SER A 442 -22.42 16.39 -25.34
N ASP A 443 -23.52 17.09 -25.62
CA ASP A 443 -24.50 16.66 -26.63
C ASP A 443 -24.25 17.29 -28.02
N ASP A 444 -23.35 18.29 -28.10
CA ASP A 444 -23.07 19.09 -29.30
C ASP A 444 -21.57 19.07 -29.64
N TYR A 445 -20.95 17.88 -29.63
CA TYR A 445 -19.54 17.72 -29.98
C TYR A 445 -19.37 17.66 -31.50
N GLU A 446 -18.60 18.60 -32.07
CA GLU A 446 -18.35 18.69 -33.51
C GLU A 446 -17.24 17.73 -33.94
N VAL A 447 -17.61 16.68 -34.66
CA VAL A 447 -16.67 15.64 -35.14
C VAL A 447 -15.98 16.08 -36.44
N THR A 448 -16.74 16.75 -37.30
CA THR A 448 -16.27 17.39 -38.54
C THR A 448 -17.19 18.58 -38.85
N GLU A 449 -16.76 19.49 -39.72
CA GLU A 449 -17.46 20.74 -40.01
C GLU A 449 -18.97 20.51 -40.28
N GLY A 450 -19.81 20.95 -39.35
CA GLY A 450 -21.27 20.85 -39.45
C GLY A 450 -21.92 19.55 -38.97
N ASP A 451 -21.14 18.56 -38.52
CA ASP A 451 -21.62 17.27 -38.00
C ASP A 451 -21.35 17.13 -36.50
N TYR A 452 -22.42 17.00 -35.73
CA TYR A 452 -22.39 16.97 -34.26
C TYR A 452 -22.89 15.64 -33.70
N CYS A 453 -22.24 15.15 -32.66
CA CYS A 453 -22.68 13.99 -31.91
C CYS A 453 -22.54 14.20 -30.39
N ARG A 454 -22.99 13.22 -29.62
CA ARG A 454 -22.69 13.19 -28.19
C ARG A 454 -21.27 12.72 -27.97
N SER A 455 -20.58 13.30 -26.99
CA SER A 455 -19.27 12.84 -26.51
C SER A 455 -19.25 12.73 -24.99
N VAL A 456 -18.37 11.87 -24.52
CA VAL A 456 -18.06 11.66 -23.10
C VAL A 456 -16.56 11.84 -22.94
N SER A 457 -16.18 12.66 -21.97
CA SER A 457 -14.79 12.83 -21.56
C SER A 457 -14.60 12.23 -20.18
N PHE A 458 -13.68 11.29 -20.06
CA PHE A 458 -13.18 10.81 -18.78
C PHE A 458 -11.89 11.54 -18.43
N ILE A 459 -11.81 11.99 -17.18
CA ILE A 459 -10.82 12.96 -16.73
C ILE A 459 -10.00 12.30 -15.63
N GLU A 460 -8.69 12.24 -15.87
CA GLU A 460 -7.69 11.81 -14.91
C GLU A 460 -6.95 13.02 -14.34
N CYS A 461 -6.14 12.82 -13.31
CA CYS A 461 -5.33 13.89 -12.72
C CYS A 461 -4.29 14.51 -13.67
N GLN A 462 -3.90 13.82 -14.75
CA GLN A 462 -2.85 14.25 -15.68
C GLN A 462 -3.29 14.34 -17.16
N GLY A 463 -4.56 14.07 -17.46
CA GLY A 463 -5.05 14.02 -18.84
C GLY A 463 -6.55 13.69 -18.93
N GLY A 464 -6.96 13.24 -20.10
CA GLY A 464 -8.31 12.76 -20.32
C GLY A 464 -8.40 11.84 -21.53
N MET A 465 -9.47 11.07 -21.58
CA MET A 465 -9.85 10.22 -22.70
C MET A 465 -11.25 10.60 -23.17
N GLY A 466 -11.42 10.69 -24.48
CA GLY A 466 -12.64 11.12 -25.14
C GLY A 466 -13.27 9.97 -25.91
N TYR A 467 -14.58 9.82 -25.74
CA TYR A 467 -15.42 8.92 -26.50
C TYR A 467 -16.49 9.72 -27.23
N VAL A 468 -16.84 9.30 -28.44
CA VAL A 468 -18.00 9.76 -29.19
C VAL A 468 -19.05 8.66 -29.28
N SER A 469 -20.26 9.01 -29.71
CA SER A 469 -21.29 8.00 -29.96
C SER A 469 -20.81 6.92 -30.94
N TYR A 470 -21.08 5.65 -30.66
CA TYR A 470 -20.67 4.55 -31.53
C TYR A 470 -21.29 4.66 -32.94
N GLY A 471 -20.48 4.34 -33.95
CA GLY A 471 -20.86 4.42 -35.36
C GLY A 471 -20.51 5.74 -36.04
N VAL A 472 -19.93 6.71 -35.31
CA VAL A 472 -19.40 7.96 -35.88
C VAL A 472 -18.28 7.68 -36.87
N TYR A 473 -17.37 6.74 -36.59
CA TYR A 473 -16.26 6.39 -37.48
C TYR A 473 -16.38 4.98 -38.07
N ASP A 474 -15.90 4.79 -39.31
CA ASP A 474 -15.66 3.48 -39.90
C ASP A 474 -14.34 2.85 -39.43
N GLU A 475 -14.06 1.62 -39.86
CA GLU A 475 -12.81 0.91 -39.54
C GLU A 475 -11.56 1.65 -40.03
N GLY A 476 -11.69 2.58 -40.98
CA GLY A 476 -10.63 3.43 -41.50
C GLY A 476 -10.52 4.79 -40.80
N GLY A 477 -11.34 5.06 -39.77
CA GLY A 477 -11.37 6.33 -39.06
C GLY A 477 -12.08 7.47 -39.80
N SER A 478 -12.83 7.17 -40.88
CA SER A 478 -13.61 8.16 -41.62
C SER A 478 -15.01 8.31 -41.03
N VAL A 479 -15.56 9.52 -41.03
CA VAL A 479 -16.91 9.81 -40.53
C VAL A 479 -17.97 9.09 -41.36
N ILE A 480 -18.90 8.38 -40.71
CA ILE A 480 -19.99 7.67 -41.38
C ILE A 480 -21.23 8.56 -41.46
N THR A 481 -21.61 8.93 -42.67
CA THR A 481 -22.86 9.66 -42.96
C THR A 481 -23.78 8.87 -43.89
N ASP A 482 -25.08 9.14 -43.80
CA ASP A 482 -26.07 8.65 -44.75
C ASP A 482 -25.98 9.39 -46.10
N GLU A 483 -26.85 9.02 -47.05
CA GLU A 483 -26.91 9.60 -48.38
C GLU A 483 -27.23 11.11 -48.41
N ASN A 484 -27.71 11.67 -47.29
CA ASN A 484 -28.01 13.09 -47.12
C ASN A 484 -26.93 13.83 -46.30
N GLY A 485 -25.84 13.14 -45.94
CA GLY A 485 -24.76 13.71 -45.14
C GLY A 485 -25.05 13.75 -43.63
N LYS A 486 -26.03 12.99 -43.11
CA LYS A 486 -26.31 12.93 -41.68
C LYS A 486 -25.56 11.77 -41.03
N LEU A 487 -24.96 11.98 -39.85
CA LEU A 487 -24.29 10.94 -39.07
C LEU A 487 -25.16 9.68 -38.86
N ILE A 488 -24.56 8.51 -39.08
CA ILE A 488 -25.17 7.21 -38.79
C ILE A 488 -24.70 6.75 -37.41
N LEU A 489 -25.58 6.80 -36.42
CA LEU A 489 -25.31 6.22 -35.10
C LEU A 489 -25.70 4.74 -35.10
N LYS A 490 -24.83 3.90 -34.54
CA LYS A 490 -25.09 2.47 -34.32
C LYS A 490 -25.20 2.18 -32.83
N GLU A 491 -25.83 1.07 -32.49
CA GLU A 491 -25.79 0.52 -31.14
C GLU A 491 -24.86 -0.71 -31.16
N LEU A 492 -24.02 -0.85 -30.15
CA LEU A 492 -23.10 -1.96 -30.02
C LEU A 492 -23.84 -3.14 -29.37
N ASP A 493 -24.23 -4.13 -30.17
CA ASP A 493 -24.89 -5.34 -29.67
C ASP A 493 -23.85 -6.41 -29.29
N VAL A 494 -23.32 -6.36 -28.06
CA VAL A 494 -22.38 -7.36 -27.53
C VAL A 494 -23.03 -8.14 -26.38
N THR A 495 -23.97 -9.02 -26.73
CA THR A 495 -24.69 -9.84 -25.73
C THR A 495 -23.98 -11.16 -25.37
N ASN A 496 -22.84 -11.46 -25.98
CA ASN A 496 -22.13 -12.71 -25.73
C ASN A 496 -20.94 -12.45 -24.80
N GLU A 497 -21.09 -12.78 -23.51
CA GLU A 497 -19.98 -12.88 -22.57
C GLU A 497 -18.94 -13.88 -23.12
N LEU A 498 -17.82 -13.38 -23.65
CA LEU A 498 -16.75 -14.23 -24.19
C LEU A 498 -15.80 -14.70 -23.08
N ASN A 499 -15.24 -15.91 -23.23
CA ASN A 499 -14.44 -16.58 -22.20
C ASN A 499 -13.14 -15.83 -21.83
N TRP A 500 -12.92 -15.70 -20.52
CA TRP A 500 -11.98 -14.84 -19.82
C TRP A 500 -10.65 -15.53 -19.45
N GLY A 501 -9.69 -15.65 -20.37
CA GLY A 501 -8.43 -16.33 -19.98
C GLY A 501 -7.18 -16.22 -20.83
N ALA A 502 -7.12 -15.38 -21.87
CA ALA A 502 -5.97 -15.40 -22.79
C ALA A 502 -5.19 -14.08 -22.94
N TYR A 503 -5.64 -12.97 -22.36
CA TYR A 503 -5.03 -11.65 -22.64
C TYR A 503 -3.85 -11.25 -21.71
N TRP A 504 -3.53 -12.04 -20.69
CA TRP A 504 -2.43 -11.74 -19.76
C TRP A 504 -1.22 -12.66 -19.89
N GLU A 505 -1.20 -13.55 -20.89
CA GLU A 505 0.01 -14.25 -21.32
C GLU A 505 0.48 -13.64 -22.65
N GLU A 506 1.38 -12.65 -22.57
CA GLU A 506 2.37 -12.21 -23.58
C GLU A 506 2.49 -10.68 -23.68
N GLU A 507 3.28 -10.08 -22.78
CA GLU A 507 4.37 -9.15 -23.16
C GLU A 507 5.50 -9.27 -22.11
N GLY A 508 5.98 -10.50 -21.93
CA GLY A 508 7.23 -10.78 -21.25
C GLY A 508 8.22 -11.36 -22.25
N ASN A 509 8.85 -10.50 -23.06
CA ASN A 509 10.07 -10.85 -23.81
C ASN A 509 10.83 -9.58 -24.22
N GLY A 510 11.87 -9.25 -23.44
CA GLY A 510 12.84 -8.21 -23.74
C GLY A 510 13.78 -7.93 -22.57
#